data_AF-A0A543G878-F1
#
_entry.id   AF-A0A543G878-F1
#
_cell.length_a   1.000
_cell.length_b   1.000
_cell.length_c   1.000
_cell.angle_alpha   90.00
_cell.angle_beta   90.00
_cell.angle_gamma   90.00
#
_symmetry.space_group_name_H-M   'P 1'
#
loop_
_entity.id
_entity.type
_entity.pdbx_description
1 polymer ?
#
loop_
_entity_poly.entity_id
_entity_poly.type
_entity_poly.pdbx_seq_one_letter_code
_entity_poly.pdbx_strand_id
1 'polypeptide(L)'
;MANLNRKRGHRSAVEPKKILISFCFSKIDKTQGQTIEEWEQLGLLSTFIVKSQQISNMEYQQALAQQLIKQYTKVGFPENSEFIEPKHVTPTYWAVIHITQNSKEVVVGYLDENNVFYIIFLDKEHKFWPTDIQSRGKNKR
;
A
#
# COMPACT_ATOMS: atom_id res chain seq x y z
N MET A 1 2.77 -60.36 17.49
CA MET A 1 2.10 -59.05 17.60
C MET A 1 3.17 -57.98 17.72
N ALA A 2 3.32 -57.11 16.71
CA ALA A 2 4.37 -56.09 16.70
C ALA A 2 3.86 -54.79 17.35
N ASN A 3 4.50 -54.38 18.46
CA ASN A 3 4.18 -53.13 19.16
C ASN A 3 4.78 -51.94 18.40
N LEU A 4 3.93 -51.15 17.74
CA LEU A 4 4.30 -49.86 17.13
C LEU A 4 4.45 -48.79 18.21
N ASN A 5 5.68 -48.58 18.66
CA ASN A 5 6.02 -47.55 19.65
C ASN A 5 6.09 -46.17 18.96
N ARG A 6 4.94 -45.48 18.83
CA ARG A 6 4.89 -44.12 18.27
C ARG A 6 5.40 -43.10 19.30
N LYS A 7 6.62 -42.57 19.09
CA LYS A 7 7.10 -41.38 19.80
C LYS A 7 6.26 -40.17 19.37
N ARG A 8 5.53 -39.58 20.31
CA ARG A 8 4.75 -38.35 20.11
C ARG A 8 5.75 -37.18 19.98
N GLY A 9 5.90 -36.64 18.79
CA GLY A 9 6.77 -35.47 18.57
C GLY A 9 6.31 -34.27 19.41
N HIS A 10 7.27 -33.55 20.00
CA HIS A 10 7.03 -32.24 20.60
C HIS A 10 6.67 -31.26 19.48
N ARG A 11 5.38 -30.97 19.29
CA ARG A 11 4.98 -29.80 18.50
C ARG A 11 5.27 -28.57 19.37
N SER A 12 6.22 -27.74 18.93
CA SER A 12 6.43 -26.40 19.48
C SER A 12 5.12 -25.63 19.43
N ALA A 13 4.92 -24.70 20.37
CA ALA A 13 3.80 -23.78 20.33
C ALA A 13 3.80 -23.08 18.95
N VAL A 14 2.66 -23.12 18.26
CA VAL A 14 2.50 -22.42 16.98
C VAL A 14 2.53 -20.94 17.30
N GLU A 15 3.54 -20.22 16.81
CA GLU A 15 3.57 -18.77 16.95
C GLU A 15 2.30 -18.16 16.35
N PRO A 16 1.74 -17.10 16.96
CA PRO A 16 0.57 -16.43 16.40
C PRO A 16 0.88 -16.02 14.95
N LYS A 17 -0.02 -16.39 14.04
CA LYS A 17 0.12 -16.08 12.61
C LYS A 17 0.17 -14.57 12.45
N LYS A 18 1.31 -14.03 12.01
CA LYS A 18 1.44 -12.61 11.65
C LYS A 18 0.44 -12.29 10.54
N ILE A 19 -0.40 -11.28 10.76
CA ILE A 19 -1.33 -10.80 9.73
C ILE A 19 -0.55 -9.80 8.88
N LEU A 20 -0.29 -10.18 7.63
CA LEU A 20 0.54 -9.44 6.69
C LEU A 20 -0.34 -8.68 5.68
N ILE A 21 0.27 -7.70 5.02
CA ILE A 21 -0.41 -6.87 4.03
C ILE A 21 -0.46 -7.58 2.68
N SER A 22 -1.65 -7.66 2.08
CA SER A 22 -1.86 -8.16 0.71
C SER A 22 -2.17 -7.01 -0.24
N PHE A 23 -1.90 -7.17 -1.54
CA PHE A 23 -2.19 -6.15 -2.55
C PHE A 23 -3.26 -6.64 -3.53
N CYS A 24 -4.23 -5.77 -3.85
CA CYS A 24 -5.34 -6.10 -4.74
C CYS A 24 -5.52 -5.04 -5.83
N PHE A 25 -5.57 -5.49 -7.09
CA PHE A 25 -5.77 -4.64 -8.27
C PHE A 25 -7.24 -4.59 -8.74
N SER A 26 -8.17 -5.23 -8.02
CA SER A 26 -9.58 -5.36 -8.45
C SER A 26 -10.36 -4.04 -8.50
N LYS A 27 -9.81 -2.97 -7.91
CA LYS A 27 -10.42 -1.65 -7.79
C LYS A 27 -9.69 -0.56 -8.58
N ILE A 28 -8.78 -0.96 -9.47
CA ILE A 28 -8.05 0.00 -10.30
C ILE A 28 -9.02 0.80 -11.17
N ASP A 29 -8.93 2.12 -11.10
CA ASP A 29 -9.65 3.00 -12.00
C ASP A 29 -8.87 3.11 -13.31
N LYS A 30 -9.47 2.64 -14.40
CA LYS A 30 -8.84 2.64 -15.73
C LYS A 30 -9.06 3.96 -16.50
N THR A 31 -9.82 4.88 -15.94
CA THR A 31 -10.18 6.16 -16.59
C THR A 31 -9.30 7.32 -16.17
N GLN A 32 -8.50 7.14 -15.12
CA GLN A 32 -7.67 8.19 -14.50
C GLN A 32 -6.31 7.63 -14.08
N GLY A 33 -5.32 8.51 -13.96
CA GLY A 33 -3.95 8.10 -13.65
C GLY A 33 -3.27 7.40 -14.81
N GLN A 34 -2.17 6.70 -14.52
CA GLN A 34 -1.45 5.91 -15.50
C GLN A 34 -1.90 4.44 -15.49
N THR A 35 -1.73 3.81 -16.64
CA THR A 35 -1.88 2.38 -16.83
C THR A 35 -0.67 1.60 -16.30
N ILE A 36 -0.84 0.29 -16.14
CA ILE A 36 0.25 -0.62 -15.73
C ILE A 36 1.33 -0.65 -16.82
N GLU A 37 0.91 -0.62 -18.09
CA GLU A 37 1.79 -0.62 -19.26
C GLU A 37 2.66 0.63 -19.32
N GLU A 38 2.08 1.81 -19.07
CA GLU A 38 2.85 3.07 -18.97
C GLU A 38 3.84 3.03 -17.81
N TRP A 39 3.44 2.46 -16.66
CA TRP A 39 4.33 2.32 -15.51
C TRP A 39 5.48 1.35 -15.75
N GLU A 40 5.25 0.26 -16.48
CA GLU A 40 6.30 -0.67 -16.86
C GLU A 40 7.30 -0.04 -17.84
N GLN A 41 6.82 0.69 -18.85
CA GLN A 41 7.69 1.41 -19.80
C GLN A 41 8.61 2.43 -19.10
N LEU A 42 8.17 2.97 -17.97
CA LEU A 42 8.93 3.90 -17.14
C LEU A 42 9.79 3.21 -16.07
N GLY A 43 9.74 1.87 -15.94
CA GLY A 43 10.41 1.11 -14.89
C GLY A 43 9.83 1.34 -13.47
N LEU A 44 8.66 1.97 -13.36
CA LEU A 44 8.00 2.24 -12.09
C LEU A 44 7.26 1.01 -11.57
N LEU A 45 6.71 0.17 -12.45
CA LEU A 45 6.00 -1.04 -12.05
C LEU A 45 6.95 -2.02 -11.35
N SER A 46 8.11 -2.31 -11.93
CA SER A 46 9.13 -3.17 -11.30
C SER A 46 9.55 -2.65 -9.92
N THR A 47 9.76 -1.33 -9.80
CA THR A 47 10.06 -0.67 -8.52
C THR A 47 8.93 -0.83 -7.52
N PHE A 48 7.67 -0.67 -7.96
CA PHE A 48 6.50 -0.90 -7.12
C PHE A 48 6.38 -2.36 -6.66
N ILE A 49 6.64 -3.34 -7.53
CA ILE A 49 6.62 -4.76 -7.16
C ILE A 49 7.64 -5.05 -6.05
N VAL A 50 8.88 -4.58 -6.18
CA VAL A 50 9.90 -4.72 -5.12
C VAL A 50 9.45 -4.06 -3.81
N LYS A 51 8.85 -2.87 -3.88
CA LYS A 51 8.29 -2.18 -2.71
C LYS A 51 7.15 -2.97 -2.06
N SER A 52 6.26 -3.55 -2.87
CA SER A 52 5.13 -4.35 -2.41
C SER A 52 5.60 -5.62 -1.70
N GLN A 53 6.67 -6.26 -2.19
CA GLN A 53 7.30 -7.41 -1.52
C GLN A 53 7.88 -7.04 -0.16
N GLN A 54 8.51 -5.87 -0.04
CA GLN A 54 8.99 -5.37 1.26
C GLN A 54 7.82 -5.19 2.23
N ILE A 55 6.76 -4.52 1.78
CA ILE A 55 5.58 -4.21 2.60
C ILE A 55 4.81 -5.48 2.98
N SER A 56 4.68 -6.45 2.07
CA SER A 56 3.92 -7.69 2.30
C SER A 56 4.58 -8.61 3.33
N ASN A 57 5.83 -8.33 3.74
CA ASN A 57 6.52 -9.04 4.80
C ASN A 57 6.44 -8.32 6.17
N MET A 58 5.62 -7.27 6.28
CA MET A 58 5.45 -6.47 7.49
C MET A 58 4.03 -6.55 8.04
N GLU A 59 3.91 -6.35 9.35
CA GLU A 59 2.62 -6.09 9.97
C GLU A 59 2.14 -4.67 9.64
N TYR A 60 0.83 -4.47 9.58
CA TYR A 60 0.21 -3.17 9.27
C TYR A 60 0.78 -2.00 10.09
N GLN A 61 0.89 -2.18 11.42
CA GLN A 61 1.41 -1.15 12.32
C GLN A 61 2.87 -0.80 12.01
N GLN A 62 3.67 -1.77 11.58
CA GLN A 62 5.07 -1.56 11.20
C GLN A 62 5.17 -0.78 9.88
N ALA A 63 4.35 -1.12 8.88
CA ALA A 63 4.32 -0.42 7.60
C ALA A 63 3.92 1.05 7.74
N LEU A 64 2.97 1.36 8.64
CA LEU A 64 2.58 2.73 8.97
C LEU A 64 3.68 3.46 9.77
N ALA A 65 4.25 2.83 10.79
CA ALA A 65 5.30 3.43 11.61
C ALA A 65 6.54 3.79 10.78
N GLN A 66 6.89 2.94 9.81
CA GLN A 66 7.99 3.18 8.87
C GLN A 66 7.64 4.11 7.71
N GLN A 67 6.40 4.63 7.66
CA GLN A 67 5.90 5.49 6.58
C GLN A 67 6.02 4.87 5.17
N LEU A 68 6.00 3.54 5.08
CA LEU A 68 5.95 2.82 3.80
C LEU A 68 4.57 2.94 3.17
N ILE A 69 3.55 2.98 4.02
CA ILE A 69 2.19 3.35 3.65
C ILE A 69 1.83 4.60 4.44
N LYS A 70 1.45 5.67 3.73
CA LYS A 70 1.00 6.91 4.34
C LYS A 70 -0.50 6.98 4.26
N GLN A 71 -1.16 6.74 5.38
CA GLN A 71 -2.61 6.82 5.51
C GLN A 71 -3.05 8.24 5.90
N TYR A 72 -4.13 8.70 5.30
CA TYR A 72 -4.73 10.01 5.53
C TYR A 72 -5.91 9.86 6.49
N THR A 73 -5.67 10.20 7.76
CA THR A 73 -6.66 9.99 8.83
C THR A 73 -7.53 11.21 9.12
N LYS A 74 -7.17 12.37 8.59
CA LYS A 74 -7.83 13.66 8.87
C LYS A 74 -8.66 14.20 7.70
N VAL A 75 -8.44 13.64 6.51
CA VAL A 75 -9.06 14.09 5.26
C VAL A 75 -9.52 12.83 4.54
N GLY A 76 -10.71 12.87 3.96
CA GLY A 76 -11.21 11.84 3.06
C GLY A 76 -10.49 11.93 1.70
N PHE A 77 -11.24 11.96 0.61
CA PHE A 77 -10.67 12.26 -0.69
C PHE A 77 -10.13 13.71 -0.70
N PRO A 78 -8.89 13.98 -1.17
CA PRO A 78 -8.33 15.33 -1.12
C PRO A 78 -9.14 16.32 -1.96
N GLU A 79 -9.55 17.45 -1.36
CA GLU A 79 -10.38 18.47 -2.02
C GLU A 79 -9.69 19.11 -3.24
N ASN A 80 -8.36 19.18 -3.21
CA ASN A 80 -7.54 19.71 -4.29
C ASN A 80 -6.95 18.63 -5.20
N SER A 81 -7.46 17.40 -5.12
CA SER A 81 -7.08 16.32 -6.04
C SER A 81 -7.45 16.69 -7.47
N GLU A 82 -6.57 16.37 -8.42
CA GLU A 82 -6.88 16.42 -9.86
C GLU A 82 -7.58 15.13 -10.34
N PHE A 83 -7.72 14.13 -9.46
CA PHE A 83 -8.52 12.94 -9.71
C PHE A 83 -9.96 13.14 -9.21
N ILE A 84 -10.88 12.38 -9.79
CA ILE A 84 -12.28 12.28 -9.39
C ILE A 84 -12.43 11.06 -8.48
N GLU A 85 -13.09 11.23 -7.34
CA GLU A 85 -13.36 10.14 -6.41
C GLU A 85 -14.20 9.02 -7.07
N PRO A 86 -13.72 7.76 -7.13
CA PRO A 86 -14.47 6.68 -7.76
C PRO A 86 -15.72 6.33 -6.95
N LYS A 87 -16.90 6.46 -7.56
CA LYS A 87 -18.20 6.21 -6.89
C LYS A 87 -18.36 4.80 -6.28
N HIS A 88 -17.59 3.84 -6.76
CA HIS A 88 -17.66 2.43 -6.34
C HIS A 88 -16.68 2.09 -5.21
N VAL A 89 -15.96 3.09 -4.68
CA VAL A 89 -14.94 2.96 -3.64
C VAL A 89 -15.22 3.99 -2.55
N THR A 90 -15.48 3.52 -1.34
CA THR A 90 -15.81 4.39 -0.19
C THR A 90 -14.95 3.98 1.01
N PRO A 91 -13.64 4.28 1.00
CA PRO A 91 -12.75 3.87 2.06
C PRO A 91 -12.86 4.82 3.26
N THR A 92 -12.67 4.30 4.48
CA THR A 92 -12.60 5.15 5.67
C THR A 92 -11.43 6.13 5.59
N TYR A 93 -10.30 5.66 5.06
CA TYR A 93 -9.08 6.44 4.93
C TYR A 93 -8.38 6.10 3.62
N TRP A 94 -8.05 7.13 2.85
CA TRP A 94 -7.17 7.02 1.70
C TRP A 94 -5.73 6.81 2.16
N ALA A 95 -4.94 6.14 1.34
CA ALA A 95 -3.54 5.87 1.60
C ALA A 95 -2.70 5.96 0.33
N VAL A 96 -1.43 6.30 0.49
CA VAL A 96 -0.46 6.33 -0.61
C VAL A 96 0.82 5.56 -0.26
N ILE A 97 1.44 4.99 -1.29
CA ILE A 97 2.77 4.39 -1.23
C ILE A 97 3.67 5.17 -2.17
N HIS A 98 4.71 5.80 -1.64
CA HIS A 98 5.75 6.43 -2.46
C HIS A 98 6.68 5.36 -3.04
N ILE A 99 6.91 5.42 -4.35
CA ILE A 99 7.71 4.42 -5.07
C ILE A 99 9.19 4.53 -4.68
N THR A 100 9.74 5.74 -4.64
CA THR A 100 11.11 5.99 -4.14
C THR A 100 11.13 7.05 -3.04
N GLN A 101 12.24 7.15 -2.32
CA GLN A 101 12.38 8.15 -1.27
C GLN A 101 12.44 9.54 -1.91
N ASN A 102 11.59 10.46 -1.46
CA ASN A 102 11.39 11.80 -2.05
C ASN A 102 10.83 11.80 -3.49
N SER A 103 10.11 10.74 -3.88
CA SER A 103 9.44 10.64 -5.18
C SER A 103 8.10 11.36 -5.19
N LYS A 104 7.76 11.92 -6.35
CA LYS A 104 6.40 12.42 -6.62
C LYS A 104 5.47 11.26 -7.02
N GLU A 105 6.05 10.19 -7.54
CA GLU A 105 5.38 8.99 -8.01
C GLU A 105 4.82 8.20 -6.82
N VAL A 106 3.50 8.01 -6.81
CA VAL A 106 2.77 7.34 -5.75
C VAL A 106 1.78 6.33 -6.31
N VAL A 107 1.58 5.26 -5.56
CA VAL A 107 0.42 4.37 -5.72
C VAL A 107 -0.63 4.81 -4.72
N VAL A 108 -1.82 5.10 -5.22
CA VAL A 108 -2.96 5.54 -4.42
C VAL A 108 -3.87 4.35 -4.18
N GLY A 109 -4.33 4.22 -2.94
CA GLY A 109 -5.22 3.15 -2.56
C GLY A 109 -5.84 3.35 -1.18
N TYR A 110 -6.25 2.24 -0.58
CA TYR A 110 -6.67 2.19 0.81
C TYR A 110 -6.41 0.79 1.37
N LEU A 111 -6.26 0.68 2.69
CA LEU A 111 -6.26 -0.60 3.39
C LEU A 111 -7.65 -0.89 3.95
N ASP A 112 -8.12 -2.11 3.76
CA ASP A 112 -9.30 -2.61 4.45
C ASP A 112 -8.97 -3.21 5.83
N GLU A 113 -10.01 -3.63 6.54
CA GLU A 113 -9.93 -4.31 7.84
C GLU A 113 -9.21 -5.67 7.80
N ASN A 114 -9.02 -6.25 6.62
CA ASN A 114 -8.34 -7.53 6.39
C ASN A 114 -6.88 -7.36 5.97
N ASN A 115 -6.32 -6.14 6.09
CA ASN A 115 -4.97 -5.78 5.64
C ASN A 115 -4.75 -5.98 4.13
N VAL A 116 -5.79 -5.79 3.33
CA VAL A 116 -5.69 -5.74 1.87
C VAL A 116 -5.55 -4.29 1.43
N PHE A 117 -4.42 -3.94 0.83
CA PHE A 117 -4.22 -2.67 0.14
C PHE A 117 -4.84 -2.76 -1.26
N TYR A 118 -5.98 -2.11 -1.45
CA TYR A 118 -6.62 -1.97 -2.75
C TYR A 118 -5.99 -0.82 -3.52
N ILE A 119 -5.42 -1.15 -4.66
CA ILE A 119 -4.80 -0.18 -5.57
C ILE A 119 -5.89 0.43 -6.43
N ILE A 120 -5.96 1.76 -6.43
CA ILE A 120 -6.97 2.54 -7.15
C ILE A 120 -6.33 3.30 -8.31
N PHE A 121 -5.28 4.08 -8.02
CA PHE A 121 -4.60 4.88 -9.03
C PHE A 121 -3.09 4.67 -9.00
N LEU A 122 -2.51 4.71 -10.18
CA LEU A 122 -1.08 4.87 -10.38
C LEU A 122 -0.84 6.33 -10.75
N ASP A 123 -0.11 7.07 -9.91
CA ASP A 123 0.05 8.52 -10.03
C ASP A 123 1.52 8.91 -10.07
N LYS A 124 2.07 9.07 -11.28
CA LYS A 124 3.45 9.51 -11.50
C LYS A 124 3.63 11.03 -11.33
N GLU A 125 2.55 11.80 -11.27
CA GLU A 125 2.58 13.27 -11.32
C GLU A 125 2.22 13.94 -9.99
N HIS A 126 1.91 13.13 -8.96
CA HIS A 126 1.44 13.60 -7.66
C HIS A 126 0.13 14.41 -7.74
N LYS A 127 -0.71 14.04 -8.70
CA LYS A 127 -2.00 14.66 -8.99
C LYS A 127 -3.10 14.27 -8.01
N PHE A 128 -2.95 13.16 -7.29
CA PHE A 128 -3.94 12.71 -6.30
C PHE A 128 -4.00 13.63 -5.08
N TRP A 129 -2.85 14.12 -4.64
CA TRP A 129 -2.81 15.15 -3.63
C TRP A 129 -1.65 16.10 -3.90
N PRO A 130 -1.85 17.11 -4.76
CA PRO A 130 -0.84 18.10 -5.08
C PRO A 130 -0.60 18.96 -3.85
N THR A 131 0.32 18.49 -3.01
CA THR A 131 0.87 19.24 -1.90
C THR A 131 2.23 19.77 -2.34
N ASP A 132 2.58 20.98 -1.89
CA ASP A 132 3.87 21.54 -2.22
C ASP A 132 4.99 20.71 -1.54
N ILE A 133 5.51 19.71 -2.26
CA ILE A 133 6.53 18.77 -1.78
C ILE A 133 7.77 19.55 -1.29
N GLN A 134 8.05 20.72 -1.87
CA GLN A 134 9.17 21.60 -1.48
C GLN A 134 8.97 22.31 -0.13
N SER A 135 7.74 22.41 0.35
CA SER A 135 7.41 23.05 1.64
C SER A 135 7.52 22.09 2.83
N ARG A 136 7.51 20.76 2.61
CA ARG A 136 7.48 19.74 3.66
C ARG A 136 8.70 19.73 4.59
N GLY A 137 9.80 20.40 4.21
CA GLY A 137 11.00 20.58 5.03
C GLY A 137 11.13 21.94 5.73
N LYS A 138 10.30 22.94 5.39
CA LYS A 138 10.48 24.32 5.87
C LYS A 138 9.74 24.63 7.18
N ASN A 139 8.79 23.80 7.58
CA ASN A 139 7.98 23.98 8.80
C ASN A 139 8.51 23.22 10.01
N LYS A 140 9.77 22.76 9.99
CA LYS A 140 10.50 22.38 11.21
C LYS A 140 11.33 23.59 11.65
N ARG A 141 10.69 24.53 12.34
CA ARG A 141 11.34 25.54 13.18
C ARG A 141 10.67 25.52 14.54
#